data_AF-A0A1V2IHT7-F1
#
_entry.id   AF-A0A1V2IHT7-F1
#
_cell.length_a   1.000
_cell.length_b   1.000
_cell.length_c   1.000
_cell.angle_alpha   90.00
_cell.angle_beta   90.00
_cell.angle_gamma   90.00
#
_symmetry.space_group_name_H-M   'P 1'
#
loop_
_entity.id
_entity.type
_entity.pdbx_description
1 polymer ?
#
loop_
_entity_poly.entity_id
_entity_poly.type
_entity_poly.pdbx_seq_one_letter_code
_entity_poly.pdbx_strand_id
1 'polypeptide(L)'
;MDRMADTIPIYGVRNRVEKNGPAIRDALRPDDRDMFVAELRIALAEADNTLNLDPVNAVIDKWWGQAVLTANPEIEAGALADRRRIAAGQRPAPSGHL
;
A
#
# COMPACT_ATOMS: atom_id res chain seq x y z
N MET A 1 16.39 -14.28 -15.95
CA MET A 1 16.25 -13.09 -15.08
C MET A 1 14.85 -13.15 -14.51
N ASP A 2 14.78 -13.77 -13.35
CA ASP A 2 13.57 -14.27 -12.72
C ASP A 2 12.93 -13.14 -11.91
N ARG A 3 11.81 -12.58 -12.41
CA ARG A 3 11.03 -11.53 -11.71
C ARG A 3 10.11 -12.15 -10.64
N MET A 4 10.60 -13.11 -9.86
CA MET A 4 9.87 -13.66 -8.71
C MET A 4 10.21 -12.84 -7.45
N ALA A 5 9.69 -11.61 -7.37
CA ALA A 5 9.74 -10.85 -6.11
C ALA A 5 8.51 -9.98 -5.84
N ASP A 6 7.58 -9.82 -6.78
CA ASP A 6 6.44 -8.91 -6.61
C ASP A 6 5.11 -9.65 -6.72
N THR A 7 4.98 -10.74 -5.97
CA THR A 7 3.68 -11.37 -5.76
C THR A 7 3.62 -11.78 -4.32
N ILE A 8 3.32 -10.81 -3.45
CA ILE A 8 2.65 -11.14 -2.20
C ILE A 8 1.37 -11.85 -2.64
N PRO A 9 1.19 -13.15 -2.37
CA PRO A 9 -0.04 -13.82 -2.76
C PRO A 9 -1.09 -13.41 -1.72
N ILE A 10 -1.70 -12.24 -1.91
CA ILE A 10 -2.83 -11.84 -1.09
C ILE A 10 -4.04 -12.58 -1.65
N TYR A 11 -4.29 -13.78 -1.14
CA TYR A 11 -5.44 -14.64 -1.46
C TYR A 11 -6.82 -14.02 -1.11
N GLY A 12 -6.90 -12.69 -0.97
CA GLY A 12 -8.12 -11.93 -0.67
C GLY A 12 -8.17 -10.51 -1.24
N VAL A 13 -7.18 -10.05 -2.02
CA VAL A 13 -7.26 -8.76 -2.74
C VAL A 13 -8.06 -8.98 -4.02
N ARG A 14 -9.30 -8.51 -4.03
CA ARG A 14 -10.16 -8.52 -5.21
C ARG A 14 -9.75 -7.43 -6.21
N ASN A 15 -9.19 -6.33 -5.72
CA ASN A 15 -8.79 -5.19 -6.53
C ASN A 15 -7.27 -4.96 -6.45
N ARG A 16 -6.55 -5.47 -7.45
CA ARG A 16 -5.09 -5.35 -7.52
C ARG A 16 -4.71 -3.92 -7.88
N VAL A 17 -3.95 -3.27 -7.02
CA VAL A 17 -3.34 -1.97 -7.31
C VAL A 17 -1.92 -2.21 -7.78
N GLU A 18 -1.58 -1.74 -8.98
CA GLU A 18 -0.21 -1.79 -9.46
C GLU A 18 0.69 -0.84 -8.65
N LYS A 19 1.94 -1.24 -8.42
CA LYS A 19 2.92 -0.46 -7.66
C LYS A 19 3.56 0.63 -8.52
N ASN A 20 2.74 1.52 -9.06
CA ASN A 20 3.15 2.66 -9.85
C ASN A 20 2.35 3.92 -9.48
N GLY A 21 2.95 5.10 -9.72
CA GLY A 21 2.36 6.37 -9.27
C GLY A 21 0.93 6.64 -9.76
N PRO A 22 0.61 6.45 -11.05
CA PRO A 22 -0.75 6.62 -11.56
C PRO A 22 -1.78 5.68 -10.90
N ALA A 23 -1.47 4.38 -10.78
CA ALA A 23 -2.37 3.40 -10.19
C ALA A 23 -2.61 3.66 -8.69
N ILE A 24 -1.56 4.02 -7.95
CA ILE A 24 -1.65 4.41 -6.55
C ILE A 24 -2.55 5.64 -6.40
N ARG A 25 -2.34 6.68 -7.21
CA ARG A 25 -3.17 7.90 -7.19
C ARG A 25 -4.65 7.60 -7.45
N ASP A 26 -4.94 6.74 -8.41
CA ASP A 26 -6.33 6.41 -8.78
C ASP A 26 -7.05 5.67 -7.64
N ALA A 27 -6.35 4.73 -6.99
CA ALA A 27 -6.88 3.92 -5.91
C ALA A 27 -7.04 4.67 -4.57
N LEU A 28 -6.31 5.78 -4.35
CA LEU A 28 -6.40 6.57 -3.13
C LEU A 28 -7.70 7.40 -3.05
N ARG A 29 -8.11 7.75 -1.82
CA ARG A 29 -9.21 8.70 -1.55
C ARG A 29 -8.82 10.12 -1.99
N PRO A 30 -9.79 10.99 -2.31
CA PRO A 30 -9.52 12.37 -2.75
C PRO A 30 -8.56 13.13 -1.83
N ASP A 31 -8.79 13.10 -0.51
CA ASP A 31 -7.95 13.81 0.47
C ASP A 31 -6.50 13.27 0.54
N ASP A 32 -6.31 11.98 0.30
CA ASP A 32 -4.99 11.33 0.34
C ASP A 32 -4.19 11.54 -0.96
N ARG A 33 -4.88 11.79 -2.09
CA ARG A 33 -4.25 11.98 -3.40
C ARG A 33 -3.34 13.20 -3.44
N ASP A 34 -3.78 14.31 -2.87
CA ASP A 34 -3.00 15.55 -2.86
C ASP A 34 -1.72 15.39 -2.02
N MET A 35 -1.82 14.73 -0.86
CA MET A 35 -0.67 14.44 -0.02
C MET A 35 0.32 13.50 -0.71
N PHE A 36 -0.16 12.43 -1.36
CA PHE A 36 0.68 11.54 -2.16
C PHE A 36 1.42 12.28 -3.28
N VAL A 37 0.72 13.11 -4.06
CA VAL A 37 1.32 13.85 -5.17
C VAL A 37 2.36 14.85 -4.67
N ALA A 38 2.11 15.52 -3.54
CA ALA A 38 3.06 16.44 -2.94
C ALA A 38 4.35 15.72 -2.50
N GLU A 39 4.23 14.62 -1.75
CA GLU A 39 5.37 13.82 -1.30
C GLU A 39 6.17 13.25 -2.49
N LEU A 40 5.49 12.72 -3.50
CA LEU A 40 6.13 12.17 -4.69
C LEU A 40 6.89 13.25 -5.48
N ARG A 41 6.33 14.46 -5.61
CA ARG A 41 7.01 15.58 -6.28
C ARG A 41 8.27 16.03 -5.55
N ILE A 42 8.24 16.05 -4.21
CA ILE A 42 9.42 16.38 -3.40
C ILE A 42 10.50 15.32 -3.62
N ALA A 43 10.15 14.04 -3.52
CA ALA A 43 11.09 12.94 -3.74
C ALA A 43 11.66 12.92 -5.17
N LEU A 44 10.84 13.21 -6.18
CA LEU A 44 11.30 13.32 -7.58
C LEU A 44 12.25 14.50 -7.77
N ALA A 45 12.00 15.65 -7.15
CA ALA A 45 12.90 16.79 -7.21
C ALA A 45 14.24 16.47 -6.51
N GLU A 46 14.23 15.78 -5.38
CA GLU A 46 15.46 15.33 -4.73
C GLU A 46 16.23 14.32 -5.60
N ALA A 47 15.51 13.37 -6.22
CA ALA A 47 16.09 12.40 -7.13
C ALA A 47 16.69 13.04 -8.38
N ASP A 48 16.08 14.10 -8.93
CA ASP A 48 16.62 14.85 -10.06
C ASP A 48 17.97 15.48 -9.71
N ASN A 49 18.11 16.01 -8.48
CA ASN A 49 19.34 16.63 -7.99
C ASN A 49 20.44 15.61 -7.63
N THR A 50 20.06 14.46 -7.09
CA THR A 50 21.00 13.49 -6.48
C THR A 50 21.20 12.21 -7.28
N LEU A 51 20.37 11.99 -8.31
CA LEU A 51 20.22 10.74 -9.05
C LEU A 51 19.91 9.52 -8.17
N ASN A 52 19.43 9.76 -6.95
CA ASN A 52 19.03 8.71 -6.01
C ASN A 52 17.51 8.51 -6.03
N LEU A 53 17.06 7.31 -6.38
CA LEU A 53 15.63 6.96 -6.45
C LEU A 53 15.10 6.31 -5.16
N ASP A 54 15.95 6.06 -4.16
CA ASP A 54 15.53 5.50 -2.88
C ASP A 54 14.38 6.29 -2.21
N PRO A 55 14.41 7.64 -2.17
CA PRO A 55 13.30 8.44 -1.62
C PRO A 55 12.00 8.24 -2.40
N VAL A 56 12.08 8.14 -3.73
CA VAL A 56 10.92 7.92 -4.60
C VAL A 56 10.32 6.55 -4.34
N ASN A 57 11.15 5.50 -4.25
CA ASN A 57 10.70 4.15 -3.94
C ASN A 57 10.06 4.08 -2.55
N ALA A 58 10.61 4.77 -1.55
CA ALA A 58 10.04 4.83 -0.20
C ALA A 58 8.63 5.46 -0.20
N VAL A 59 8.41 6.53 -0.96
CA VAL A 59 7.08 7.12 -1.14
C VAL A 59 6.14 6.13 -1.84
N ILE A 60 6.57 5.49 -2.92
CA ILE A 60 5.75 4.51 -3.64
C ILE A 60 5.37 3.33 -2.72
N ASP A 61 6.30 2.79 -1.94
CA ASP A 61 6.04 1.71 -0.98
C ASP A 61 5.04 2.10 0.11
N LYS A 62 5.25 3.27 0.73
CA LYS A 62 4.36 3.81 1.77
C LYS A 62 2.92 3.92 1.27
N TRP A 63 2.74 4.50 0.10
CA TRP A 63 1.43 4.85 -0.43
C TRP A 63 0.74 3.69 -1.13
N TRP A 64 1.49 2.72 -1.66
CA TRP A 64 0.93 1.51 -2.25
C TRP A 64 0.14 0.69 -1.23
N GLY A 65 0.64 0.55 0.00
CA GLY A 65 -0.09 -0.13 1.07
C GLY A 65 -1.45 0.52 1.37
N GLN A 66 -1.49 1.86 1.42
CA GLN A 66 -2.72 2.62 1.64
C GLN A 66 -3.69 2.51 0.46
N ALA A 67 -3.17 2.53 -0.76
CA ALA A 67 -3.96 2.36 -1.98
C ALA A 67 -4.60 0.96 -2.03
N VAL A 68 -3.87 -0.10 -1.66
CA VAL A 68 -4.41 -1.46 -1.57
C VAL A 68 -5.53 -1.55 -0.53
N LEU A 69 -5.36 -0.95 0.65
CA LEU A 69 -6.40 -0.93 1.68
C LEU A 69 -7.65 -0.15 1.23
N THR A 70 -7.45 1.00 0.59
CA THR A 70 -8.56 1.82 0.07
C THR A 70 -9.35 1.08 -1.01
N ALA A 71 -8.65 0.38 -1.91
CA ALA A 71 -9.26 -0.38 -2.99
C ALA A 71 -9.93 -1.69 -2.53
N ASN A 72 -9.61 -2.16 -1.31
CA ASN A 72 -10.10 -3.41 -0.74
C ASN A 72 -10.59 -3.17 0.71
N PRO A 73 -11.71 -2.47 0.90
CA PRO A 73 -12.21 -2.09 2.24
C PRO A 73 -12.53 -3.30 3.13
N GLU A 74 -12.78 -4.48 2.58
CA GLU A 74 -12.94 -5.72 3.33
C GLU A 74 -11.66 -6.16 4.08
N ILE A 75 -10.48 -5.80 3.55
CA ILE A 75 -9.18 -6.09 4.18
C ILE A 75 -8.95 -5.15 5.36
N GLU A 76 -9.33 -3.87 5.21
CA GLU A 76 -9.28 -2.89 6.29
C GLU A 76 -10.17 -3.31 7.47
N ALA A 77 -11.39 -3.80 7.19
CA ALA A 77 -12.31 -4.30 8.20
C ALA A 77 -11.75 -5.52 8.96
N GLY A 78 -11.11 -6.46 8.23
CA GLY A 78 -10.43 -7.61 8.83
C GLY A 78 -9.25 -7.20 9.72
N ALA A 79 -8.35 -6.36 9.19
CA ALA A 79 -7.17 -5.88 9.91
C ALA A 79 -7.52 -5.06 11.18
N LEU A 80 -8.59 -4.26 11.12
CA LEU A 80 -9.09 -3.52 12.29
C LEU A 80 -9.67 -4.46 13.35
N ALA A 81 -10.43 -5.47 12.93
CA ALA A 81 -10.96 -6.48 13.84
C ALA A 81 -9.82 -7.26 14.52
N ASP A 82 -8.77 -7.62 13.79
CA ASP A 82 -7.60 -8.31 14.34
C ASP A 82 -6.75 -7.41 15.24
N ARG A 83 -6.53 -6.13 14.91
CA ARG A 83 -5.90 -5.16 15.82
C ARG A 83 -6.67 -5.03 17.13
N ARG A 84 -8.01 -5.00 17.07
CA ARG A 84 -8.86 -4.94 18.27
C ARG A 84 -8.75 -6.21 19.12
N ARG A 85 -8.61 -7.38 18.50
CA ARG A 85 -8.37 -8.66 19.20
C ARG A 85 -7.02 -8.66 19.91
N ILE A 86 -5.96 -8.24 19.22
CA ILE A 86 -4.61 -8.16 19.80
C ILE A 86 -4.59 -7.18 20.98
N ALA A 87 -5.20 -6.01 20.83
CA ALA A 87 -5.34 -5.04 21.93
C ALA A 87 -6.14 -5.60 23.13
N ALA A 88 -7.07 -6.53 22.87
CA ALA A 88 -7.82 -7.26 23.89
C ALA A 88 -7.12 -8.54 24.39
N GLY A 89 -5.86 -8.79 24.00
CA GLY A 89 -5.09 -9.97 24.39
C GLY A 89 -5.50 -11.27 23.68
N GLN A 90 -6.30 -11.19 22.63
CA GLN A 90 -6.82 -12.33 21.86
C GLN A 90 -6.00 -12.53 20.58
N ARG A 91 -5.76 -13.80 20.22
CA ARG A 91 -5.10 -14.15 18.96
C ARG A 91 -5.99 -13.74 17.77
N PRO A 92 -5.43 -13.20 16.67
CA PRO A 92 -6.20 -12.92 15.46
C PRO A 92 -6.92 -14.17 14.95
N ALA A 93 -8.03 -13.96 14.23
CA ALA A 93 -8.78 -15.06 13.66
C ALA A 93 -7.88 -15.85 12.68
N PRO A 94 -8.00 -17.19 12.59
CA PRO A 94 -7.26 -17.94 11.60
C PRO A 94 -7.64 -17.40 10.22
N SER A 95 -6.66 -16.89 9.47
CA SER A 95 -6.82 -16.56 8.06
C SER A 95 -7.35 -17.80 7.36
N GLY A 96 -8.64 -17.83 7.06
CA GLY A 96 -9.32 -19.00 6.53
C GLY A 96 -8.67 -19.46 5.23
N HIS A 97 -8.06 -20.64 5.27
CA HIS A 97 -7.70 -21.42 4.09
C HIS A 97 -9.00 -22.11 3.63
N LEU A 98 -9.49 -21.75 2.45
CA LEU A 98 -10.32 -22.63 1.62
C LEU A 98 -9.41 -23.32 0.62
#